data_AF-A0A1Y1L8J2-F1
#
_entry.id   AF-A0A1Y1L8J2-F1
#
_cell.length_a   1.000
_cell.length_b   1.000
_cell.length_c   1.000
_cell.angle_alpha   90.00
_cell.angle_beta   90.00
_cell.angle_gamma   90.00
#
_symmetry.space_group_name_H-M   'P 1'
#
loop_
_entity.id
_entity.type
_entity.pdbx_description
1 polymer ?
#
loop_
_entity_poly.entity_id
_entity_poly.type
_entity_poly.pdbx_seq_one_letter_code
_entity_poly.pdbx_strand_id
1 'polypeptide(L)'
;MAASQADIEEFLGGPLVSWLGTCVKKPETLQVYETFFDGGPISEVLLLIDPEPAQPIPSPLASLQSLNITTNRIRTFHCIVKNIKCLYEEELGQVVVALPDCITLGRTPASQTALEQMRLLLLLLLGCAVQGPTKEYFISKIKELSLDTQHDIVECIKQVTEGQNVVLTLDWADQSAERLYTHVRSLASERDNLLHKWITDLNQEPNVSNSNITFEGVESNHRAVELADMKARLRKQRQELEEKSEILAECREELEHANMLLSKLKMENSDLLVEIRKAKVYRDEADAMREKAERADKLENEAIRYRERLADADFYKVRVDELREDNRVLMETREMLEAQLARSRQRTDHVLQLEAELLTCKQNINDFTLVSGLLQFIWE
;
A
#
# COMPACT_ATOMS: atom_id res chain seq x y z
N MET A 1 40.89 -22.02 7.90
CA MET A 1 42.08 -21.36 8.48
C MET A 1 41.60 -20.28 9.44
N ALA A 2 42.36 -19.99 10.50
CA ALA A 2 42.06 -18.86 11.37
C ALA A 2 42.18 -17.54 10.59
N ALA A 3 41.41 -16.52 10.98
CA ALA A 3 41.53 -15.19 10.38
C ALA A 3 42.89 -14.58 10.70
N SER A 4 43.48 -13.84 9.75
CA SER A 4 44.74 -13.16 10.00
C SER A 4 44.54 -11.97 10.93
N GLN A 5 45.52 -11.66 11.77
CA GLN A 5 45.41 -10.52 12.68
C GLN A 5 45.22 -9.19 11.92
N ALA A 6 45.87 -9.05 10.76
CA ALA A 6 45.71 -7.87 9.91
C ALA A 6 44.26 -7.71 9.40
N ASP A 7 43.62 -8.81 8.96
CA ASP A 7 42.23 -8.75 8.48
C ASP A 7 41.24 -8.43 9.61
N ILE A 8 41.53 -8.91 10.82
CA ILE A 8 40.74 -8.57 12.02
C ILE A 8 40.89 -7.09 12.35
N GLU A 9 42.12 -6.55 12.37
CA GLU A 9 42.37 -5.14 12.63
C GLU A 9 41.70 -4.24 11.57
N GLU A 10 41.74 -4.62 10.29
CA GLU A 10 41.02 -3.94 9.21
C GLU A 10 39.50 -3.96 9.42
N PHE A 11 38.94 -5.11 9.81
CA PHE A 11 37.52 -5.24 10.10
C PHE A 11 37.08 -4.36 11.27
N LEU A 12 37.81 -4.40 12.39
CA LEU A 12 37.49 -3.64 13.60
C LEU A 12 37.67 -2.13 13.41
N GLY A 13 38.66 -1.71 12.62
CA GLY A 13 38.87 -0.31 12.22
C GLY A 13 37.99 0.15 11.06
N GLY A 14 37.19 -0.74 10.48
CA GLY A 14 36.42 -0.49 9.27
C GLY A 14 35.15 0.35 9.47
N PRO A 15 34.51 0.75 8.35
CA PRO A 15 33.31 1.61 8.36
C PRO A 15 32.12 0.97 9.08
N LEU A 16 31.93 -0.34 8.93
CA LEU A 16 30.79 -1.06 9.52
C LEU A 16 30.87 -1.11 11.06
N VAL A 17 32.06 -1.36 11.62
CA VAL A 17 32.26 -1.38 13.08
C VAL A 17 32.23 0.04 13.65
N SER A 18 32.80 1.01 12.94
CA SER A 18 32.71 2.43 13.29
C SER A 18 31.26 2.92 13.37
N TRP A 19 30.43 2.57 12.38
CA TRP A 19 28.99 2.84 12.41
C TRP A 19 28.29 2.13 13.57
N LEU A 20 28.53 0.83 13.75
CA LEU A 20 27.89 0.04 14.82
C LEU A 20 28.18 0.65 16.21
N GLY A 21 29.40 1.17 16.40
CA GLY A 21 29.83 1.88 17.61
C GLY A 21 29.00 3.12 17.95
N THR A 22 28.36 3.76 16.97
CA THR A 22 27.47 4.91 17.22
C THR A 22 26.11 4.52 17.81
N CYS A 23 25.75 3.23 17.71
CA CYS A 23 24.42 2.73 18.06
C CYS A 23 24.39 1.88 19.34
N VAL A 24 25.51 1.23 19.69
CA VAL A 24 25.59 0.38 20.89
C VAL A 24 25.89 1.17 22.16
N LYS A 25 25.42 0.68 23.32
CA LYS A 25 25.65 1.35 24.63
C LYS A 25 27.12 1.39 25.08
N LYS A 26 27.93 0.42 24.65
CA LYS A 26 29.31 0.22 25.10
C LYS A 26 30.27 0.08 23.91
N PRO A 27 30.52 1.15 23.14
CA PRO A 27 31.31 1.09 21.92
C PRO A 27 32.76 0.63 22.14
N GLU A 28 33.32 0.86 23.33
CA GLU A 28 34.67 0.42 23.71
C GLU A 28 34.86 -1.10 23.62
N THR A 29 33.76 -1.87 23.75
CA THR A 29 33.80 -3.34 23.66
C THR A 29 33.99 -3.86 22.24
N LEU A 30 33.72 -3.02 21.23
CA LEU A 30 33.84 -3.40 19.81
C LEU A 30 35.29 -3.45 19.33
N GLN A 31 36.26 -3.06 20.15
CA GLN A 31 37.69 -3.15 19.83
C GLN A 31 38.24 -4.58 19.90
N VAL A 32 37.42 -5.54 20.31
CA VAL A 32 37.76 -6.96 20.48
C VAL A 32 36.84 -7.79 19.59
N TYR A 33 37.40 -8.61 18.70
CA TYR A 33 36.63 -9.36 17.72
C TYR A 33 35.72 -10.42 18.36
N GLU A 34 36.15 -11.01 19.47
CA GLU A 34 35.39 -12.00 20.23
C GLU A 34 34.06 -11.45 20.76
N THR A 35 33.93 -10.13 20.94
CA THR A 35 32.67 -9.46 21.33
C THR A 35 31.55 -9.69 20.32
N PHE A 36 31.88 -10.03 19.08
CA PHE A 36 30.89 -10.31 18.04
C PHE A 36 30.39 -11.76 18.07
N PHE A 37 31.04 -12.68 18.79
CA PHE A 37 30.81 -14.13 18.67
C PHE A 37 29.43 -14.58 19.17
N ASP A 38 28.82 -13.83 20.08
CA ASP A 38 27.50 -14.12 20.62
C ASP A 38 26.38 -13.35 19.92
N GLY A 39 26.71 -12.48 18.96
CA GLY A 39 25.74 -11.64 18.26
C GLY A 39 25.18 -10.48 19.10
N GLY A 40 25.75 -10.19 20.27
CA GLY A 40 25.24 -9.18 21.21
C GLY A 40 25.11 -7.77 20.61
N PRO A 41 26.20 -7.18 20.09
CA PRO A 41 26.15 -5.85 19.47
C PRO A 41 25.17 -5.76 18.29
N ILE A 42 25.09 -6.81 17.49
CA ILE A 42 24.18 -6.90 16.33
C ILE A 42 22.72 -6.93 16.82
N SER A 43 22.44 -7.73 17.85
CA SER A 43 21.10 -7.84 18.43
C SER A 43 20.63 -6.52 19.04
N GLU A 44 21.53 -5.80 19.70
CA GLU A 44 21.23 -4.48 20.27
C GLU A 44 20.79 -3.49 19.19
N VAL A 45 21.55 -3.40 18.09
CA VAL A 45 21.22 -2.49 16.98
C VAL A 45 20.00 -2.96 16.21
N LEU A 46 19.82 -4.28 16.01
CA LEU A 46 18.61 -4.82 15.38
C LEU A 46 17.34 -4.43 16.15
N LEU A 47 17.38 -4.43 17.48
CA LEU A 47 16.27 -3.99 18.33
C LEU A 47 16.04 -2.46 18.32
N LEU A 48 17.04 -1.68 17.91
CA LEU A 48 16.83 -0.24 17.63
C LEU A 48 16.17 -0.01 16.27
N ILE A 49 16.46 -0.86 15.29
CA ILE A 49 15.84 -0.82 13.96
C ILE A 49 14.39 -1.28 14.06
N ASP A 50 14.18 -2.42 14.71
CA ASP A 50 12.89 -3.08 14.88
C ASP A 50 12.71 -3.50 16.35
N PRO A 51 11.95 -2.72 17.15
CA PRO A 51 11.70 -3.02 18.55
C PRO A 51 10.87 -4.30 18.79
N GLU A 52 10.10 -4.75 17.80
CA GLU A 52 9.20 -5.90 17.90
C GLU A 52 9.49 -6.92 16.77
N PRO A 53 10.67 -7.55 16.77
CA PRO A 53 11.07 -8.42 15.67
C PRO A 53 10.19 -9.65 15.56
N ALA A 54 9.91 -10.07 14.32
CA ALA A 54 9.07 -11.23 14.00
C ALA A 54 9.52 -12.52 14.71
N GLN A 55 10.82 -12.69 14.95
CA GLN A 55 11.34 -13.72 15.84
C GLN A 55 12.02 -13.13 17.08
N PRO A 56 11.66 -13.60 18.30
CA PRO A 56 12.33 -13.15 19.50
C PRO A 56 13.81 -13.55 19.47
N ILE A 57 14.69 -12.57 19.70
CA ILE A 57 16.12 -12.80 19.75
C ILE A 57 16.46 -13.43 21.11
N PRO A 58 17.19 -14.56 21.15
CA PRO A 58 17.59 -15.20 22.41
C PRO A 58 18.39 -14.23 23.29
N SER A 59 17.98 -14.07 24.55
CA SER A 59 18.75 -13.25 25.50
C SER A 59 20.09 -13.93 25.80
N PRO A 60 21.21 -13.16 25.85
CA PRO A 60 22.52 -13.67 26.28
C PRO A 60 22.47 -14.38 27.64
N LEU A 61 21.58 -13.96 28.55
CA LEU A 61 21.43 -14.54 29.89
C LEU A 61 20.72 -15.91 29.90
N ALA A 62 19.87 -16.21 28.91
CA ALA A 62 19.22 -17.52 28.79
C ALA A 62 20.18 -18.61 28.29
N SER A 63 21.29 -18.21 27.67
CA SER A 63 22.30 -19.11 27.10
C SER A 63 23.15 -19.86 28.13
N LEU A 64 23.10 -19.45 29.41
CA LEU A 64 23.80 -20.10 30.54
C LEU A 64 23.21 -21.47 30.94
N GLN A 65 22.02 -21.82 30.45
CA GLN A 65 21.33 -23.07 30.80
C GLN A 65 21.56 -24.22 29.81
N SER A 66 22.19 -23.96 28.65
CA SER A 66 22.42 -24.98 27.62
C SER A 66 23.88 -25.45 27.63
N LEU A 67 24.09 -26.77 27.60
CA LEU A 67 25.41 -27.42 27.61
C LEU A 67 26.25 -27.19 26.33
N ASN A 68 25.74 -26.47 25.31
CA ASN A 68 26.44 -26.30 24.03
C ASN A 68 26.46 -24.84 23.52
N ILE A 69 27.55 -24.12 23.85
CA ILE A 69 27.83 -22.74 23.44
C ILE A 69 27.73 -22.58 21.91
N THR A 70 28.25 -23.54 21.15
CA THR A 70 28.21 -23.53 19.68
C THR A 70 26.78 -23.52 19.17
N THR A 71 25.92 -24.40 19.68
CA THR A 71 24.50 -24.46 19.28
C THR A 71 23.77 -23.15 19.61
N ASN A 72 24.06 -22.55 20.76
CA ASN A 72 23.49 -21.26 21.13
C ASN A 72 23.90 -20.15 20.16
N ARG A 73 25.18 -20.03 19.82
CA ARG A 73 25.64 -19.04 18.82
C ARG A 73 24.95 -19.21 17.48
N ILE A 74 24.89 -20.45 16.97
CA ILE A 74 24.20 -20.75 15.70
C ILE A 74 22.75 -20.29 15.76
N ARG A 75 22.05 -20.60 16.87
CA ARG A 75 20.65 -20.21 17.05
C ARG A 75 20.49 -18.69 17.12
N THR A 76 21.36 -17.98 17.83
CA THR A 76 21.31 -16.52 17.92
C THR A 76 21.51 -15.88 16.55
N PHE A 77 22.57 -16.25 15.81
CA PHE A 77 22.78 -15.74 14.46
C PHE A 77 21.65 -16.11 13.50
N HIS A 78 21.08 -17.31 13.63
CA HIS A 78 19.92 -17.71 12.82
C HIS A 78 18.72 -16.78 13.05
N CYS A 79 18.38 -16.46 14.30
CA CYS A 79 17.31 -15.52 14.61
C CYS A 79 17.60 -14.11 14.06
N ILE A 80 18.83 -13.61 14.26
CA ILE A 80 19.25 -12.29 13.76
C ILE A 80 19.11 -12.23 12.23
N VAL A 81 19.73 -13.19 11.51
CA VAL A 81 19.71 -13.24 10.05
C VAL A 81 18.29 -13.37 9.51
N LYS A 82 17.44 -14.16 10.18
CA LYS A 82 16.04 -14.31 9.78
C LYS A 82 15.23 -13.02 9.96
N ASN A 83 15.44 -12.28 11.05
CA ASN A 83 14.80 -10.99 11.26
C ASN A 83 15.28 -9.95 10.23
N ILE A 84 16.59 -9.87 9.97
CA ILE A 84 17.15 -9.00 8.92
C ILE A 84 16.55 -9.34 7.56
N LYS A 85 16.47 -10.62 7.21
CA LYS A 85 15.85 -11.08 5.97
C LYS A 85 14.37 -10.65 5.88
N CYS A 86 13.62 -10.80 6.97
CA CYS A 86 12.23 -10.38 7.05
C CYS A 86 12.07 -8.88 6.82
N LEU A 87 12.95 -8.04 7.37
CA LEU A 87 12.93 -6.60 7.13
C LEU A 87 13.16 -6.29 5.64
N TYR A 88 14.12 -6.94 4.98
CA TYR A 88 14.33 -6.74 3.55
C TYR A 88 13.13 -7.18 2.71
N GLU A 89 12.57 -8.36 2.98
CA GLU A 89 11.51 -8.94 2.14
C GLU A 89 10.15 -8.30 2.38
N GLU A 90 9.75 -8.11 3.63
CA GLU A 90 8.39 -7.66 4.00
C GLU A 90 8.30 -6.13 4.10
N GLU A 91 9.31 -5.45 4.67
CA GLU A 91 9.27 -3.98 4.84
C GLU A 91 9.86 -3.25 3.63
N LEU A 92 10.99 -3.71 3.10
CA LEU A 92 11.69 -3.03 1.99
C LEU A 92 11.26 -3.53 0.60
N GLY A 93 10.58 -4.68 0.50
CA GLY A 93 10.18 -5.28 -0.78
C GLY A 93 11.37 -5.69 -1.66
N GLN A 94 12.48 -6.07 -1.04
CA GLN A 94 13.75 -6.45 -1.67
C GLN A 94 14.07 -7.92 -1.40
N VAL A 95 14.92 -8.54 -2.22
CA VAL A 95 15.32 -9.95 -2.05
C VAL A 95 16.78 -10.05 -1.64
N VAL A 96 17.05 -10.65 -0.48
CA VAL A 96 18.44 -10.90 -0.04
C VAL A 96 18.99 -12.11 -0.79
N VAL A 97 20.01 -11.89 -1.63
CA VAL A 97 20.67 -12.94 -2.42
C VAL A 97 21.74 -13.65 -1.60
N ALA A 98 22.58 -12.90 -0.90
CA ALA A 98 23.67 -13.42 -0.10
C ALA A 98 23.33 -13.34 1.40
N LEU A 99 22.96 -14.47 2.01
CA LEU A 99 22.67 -14.58 3.44
C LEU A 99 23.91 -15.02 4.23
N PRO A 100 24.18 -14.46 5.42
CA PRO A 100 25.28 -14.90 6.27
C PRO A 100 25.15 -16.36 6.73
N ASP A 101 26.23 -17.13 6.61
CA ASP A 101 26.29 -18.52 7.09
C ASP A 101 26.41 -18.58 8.62
N CYS A 102 25.25 -18.80 9.26
CA CYS A 102 25.09 -18.92 10.71
C CYS A 102 25.84 -20.13 11.30
N ILE A 103 26.07 -21.19 10.52
CA ILE A 103 26.80 -22.38 10.97
C ILE A 103 28.28 -22.03 11.08
N THR A 104 28.84 -21.35 10.08
CA THR A 104 30.23 -20.90 10.10
C THR A 104 30.47 -19.89 11.24
N LEU A 105 29.60 -18.89 11.38
CA LEU A 105 29.64 -17.93 12.49
C LEU A 105 29.54 -18.62 13.86
N GLY A 106 28.70 -19.64 13.96
CA GLY A 106 28.46 -20.32 15.23
C GLY A 106 29.44 -21.43 15.57
N ARG A 107 30.06 -22.14 14.60
CA ARG A 107 31.01 -23.24 14.86
C ARG A 107 32.47 -22.77 14.90
N THR A 108 32.86 -21.91 13.96
CA THR A 108 34.25 -21.48 13.78
C THR A 108 34.35 -19.95 13.68
N PRO A 109 33.93 -19.21 14.73
CA PRO A 109 33.84 -17.74 14.68
C PRO A 109 35.18 -17.03 14.48
N ALA A 110 36.30 -17.65 14.85
CA ALA A 110 37.65 -17.11 14.63
C ALA A 110 38.24 -17.43 13.24
N SER A 111 37.48 -18.06 12.34
CA SER A 111 37.95 -18.40 10.99
C SER A 111 37.85 -17.22 10.04
N GLN A 112 38.70 -17.20 9.01
CA GLN A 112 38.64 -16.16 7.97
C GLN A 112 37.25 -16.08 7.31
N THR A 113 36.64 -17.24 7.04
CA THR A 113 35.30 -17.30 6.46
C THR A 113 34.27 -16.69 7.40
N ALA A 114 34.36 -16.94 8.71
CA ALA A 114 33.45 -16.31 9.69
C ALA A 114 33.61 -14.78 9.76
N LEU A 115 34.83 -14.26 9.59
CA LEU A 115 35.08 -12.82 9.49
C LEU A 115 34.36 -12.20 8.28
N GLU A 116 34.42 -12.85 7.13
CA GLU A 116 33.68 -12.44 5.92
C GLU A 116 32.16 -12.51 6.14
N GLN A 117 31.65 -13.57 6.77
CA GLN A 117 30.23 -13.69 7.10
C GLN A 117 29.77 -12.62 8.10
N MET A 118 30.62 -12.24 9.06
CA MET A 118 30.32 -11.16 9.99
C MET A 118 30.28 -9.81 9.28
N ARG A 119 31.20 -9.56 8.34
CA ARG A 119 31.20 -8.35 7.50
C ARG A 119 29.91 -8.26 6.67
N LEU A 120 29.49 -9.37 6.05
CA LEU A 120 28.22 -9.45 5.33
C LEU A 120 27.00 -9.20 6.25
N LEU A 121 27.00 -9.76 7.46
CA LEU A 121 25.94 -9.55 8.44
C LEU A 121 25.80 -8.07 8.85
N LEU A 122 26.92 -7.41 9.16
CA LEU A 122 26.91 -5.98 9.51
C LEU A 122 26.52 -5.10 8.32
N LEU A 123 26.91 -5.47 7.11
CA LEU A 123 26.53 -4.77 5.88
C LEU A 123 25.01 -4.81 5.66
N LEU A 124 24.39 -5.97 5.81
CA LEU A 124 22.93 -6.13 5.72
C LEU A 124 22.22 -5.37 6.86
N LEU A 125 22.76 -5.42 8.09
CA LEU A 125 22.18 -4.68 9.22
C LEU A 125 22.20 -3.16 8.98
N LEU A 126 23.31 -2.62 8.46
CA LEU A 126 23.42 -1.22 8.06
C LEU A 126 22.38 -0.89 6.98
N GLY A 127 22.22 -1.76 5.98
CA GLY A 127 21.24 -1.58 4.93
C GLY A 127 19.80 -1.53 5.43
N CYS A 128 19.43 -2.37 6.40
CA CYS A 128 18.15 -2.25 7.10
C CYS A 128 18.03 -0.90 7.83
N ALA A 129 19.07 -0.51 8.56
CA ALA A 129 19.06 0.70 9.38
C ALA A 129 18.84 1.99 8.56
N VAL A 130 19.43 2.08 7.36
CA VAL A 130 19.35 3.30 6.53
C VAL A 130 18.19 3.30 5.52
N GLN A 131 17.56 2.15 5.27
CA GLN A 131 16.40 2.05 4.39
C GLN A 131 15.06 1.92 5.15
N GLY A 132 15.11 1.44 6.40
CA GLY A 132 13.93 1.17 7.23
C GLY A 132 13.18 2.41 7.72
N PRO A 133 12.08 2.22 8.48
CA PRO A 133 11.19 3.30 8.91
C PRO A 133 11.86 4.30 9.86
N THR A 134 12.85 3.85 10.64
CA THR A 134 13.60 4.66 11.62
C THR A 134 14.92 5.22 11.06
N LYS A 135 15.11 5.22 9.73
CA LYS A 135 16.37 5.60 9.07
C LYS A 135 16.95 6.96 9.44
N GLU A 136 16.12 7.95 9.72
CA GLU A 136 16.59 9.30 10.06
C GLU A 136 17.46 9.32 11.33
N TYR A 137 17.17 8.43 12.29
CA TYR A 137 17.99 8.25 13.49
C TYR A 137 19.40 7.76 13.13
N PHE A 138 19.48 6.71 12.32
CA PHE A 138 20.76 6.12 11.92
C PHE A 138 21.56 7.02 10.97
N ILE A 139 20.88 7.71 10.04
CA ILE A 139 21.52 8.70 9.15
C ILE A 139 22.10 9.86 9.96
N SER A 140 21.40 10.33 11.00
CA SER A 140 21.92 11.35 11.91
C SER A 140 23.19 10.89 12.62
N LYS A 141 23.23 9.63 13.07
CA LYS A 141 24.43 9.03 13.67
C LYS A 141 25.60 8.90 12.69
N ILE A 142 25.34 8.52 11.44
CA ILE A 142 26.38 8.49 10.41
C ILE A 142 26.97 9.88 10.17
N LYS A 143 26.13 10.93 10.15
CA LYS A 143 26.58 12.33 9.96
C LYS A 143 27.45 12.87 11.09
N GLU A 144 27.45 12.25 12.27
CA GLU A 144 28.31 12.61 13.40
C GLU A 144 29.75 12.07 13.24
N LEU A 145 29.99 11.12 12.31
CA LEU A 145 31.30 10.52 12.06
C LEU A 145 32.22 11.43 11.22
N SER A 146 33.49 11.06 11.09
CA SER A 146 34.43 11.76 10.21
C SER A 146 34.02 11.64 8.73
N LEU A 147 34.41 12.61 7.90
CA LEU A 147 34.05 12.61 6.48
C LEU A 147 34.58 11.39 5.73
N ASP A 148 35.79 10.91 6.08
CA ASP A 148 36.38 9.72 5.47
C ASP A 148 35.54 8.48 5.80
N THR A 149 35.18 8.28 7.08
CA THR A 149 34.32 7.16 7.50
C THR A 149 32.92 7.27 6.90
N GLN A 150 32.36 8.49 6.78
CA GLN A 150 31.08 8.70 6.11
C GLN A 150 31.13 8.24 4.65
N HIS A 151 32.21 8.58 3.93
CA HIS A 151 32.39 8.16 2.54
C HIS A 151 32.46 6.63 2.42
N ASP A 152 33.24 5.97 3.27
CA ASP A 152 33.36 4.52 3.29
C ASP A 152 32.04 3.81 3.66
N ILE A 153 31.25 4.40 4.58
CA ILE A 153 29.90 3.91 4.90
C ILE A 153 28.97 4.06 3.69
N VAL A 154 29.05 5.16 2.94
CA VAL A 154 28.26 5.34 1.72
C VAL A 154 28.58 4.25 0.70
N GLU A 155 29.86 3.88 0.53
CA GLU A 155 30.24 2.76 -0.34
C GLU A 155 29.69 1.41 0.17
N CYS A 156 29.57 1.23 1.49
CA CYS A 156 28.87 0.07 2.05
C CYS A 156 27.36 0.10 1.72
N ILE A 157 26.70 1.25 1.88
CA ILE A 157 25.26 1.40 1.58
C ILE A 157 25.00 1.08 0.10
N LYS A 158 25.83 1.60 -0.81
CA LYS A 158 25.72 1.30 -2.25
C LYS A 158 25.75 -0.19 -2.56
N GLN A 159 26.54 -0.98 -1.83
CA GLN A 159 26.59 -2.43 -2.05
C GLN A 159 25.25 -3.14 -1.80
N VAL A 160 24.39 -2.59 -0.94
CA VAL A 160 23.08 -3.16 -0.59
C VAL A 160 21.89 -2.40 -1.17
N THR A 161 22.11 -1.26 -1.84
CA THR A 161 21.05 -0.47 -2.50
C THR A 161 21.18 -0.46 -4.02
N GLU A 162 22.40 -0.35 -4.53
CA GLU A 162 22.72 -0.29 -5.96
C GLU A 162 23.32 -1.63 -6.45
N GLY A 163 24.13 -2.26 -5.60
CA GLY A 163 24.77 -3.54 -5.86
C GLY A 163 23.75 -4.68 -5.89
N GLN A 164 23.72 -5.44 -6.98
CA GLN A 164 22.74 -6.51 -7.19
C GLN A 164 23.20 -7.89 -6.68
N ASN A 165 24.42 -7.99 -6.15
CA ASN A 165 25.01 -9.27 -5.74
C ASN A 165 24.60 -9.70 -4.32
N VAL A 166 24.27 -8.73 -3.46
CA VAL A 166 23.92 -8.97 -2.05
C VAL A 166 22.42 -8.85 -1.82
N VAL A 167 21.82 -7.77 -2.35
CA VAL A 167 20.38 -7.49 -2.29
C VAL A 167 19.90 -7.17 -3.70
N LEU A 168 18.81 -7.82 -4.13
CA LEU A 168 18.11 -7.53 -5.36
C LEU A 168 16.98 -6.55 -5.09
N THR A 169 17.03 -5.41 -5.77
CA THR A 169 15.99 -4.38 -5.70
C THR A 169 15.05 -4.47 -6.90
N LEU A 170 13.79 -4.10 -6.71
CA LEU A 170 12.74 -4.22 -7.74
C LEU A 170 12.84 -3.15 -8.84
N ASP A 171 13.79 -2.21 -8.80
CA ASP A 171 13.90 -1.18 -9.84
C ASP A 171 14.35 -1.78 -11.19
N TRP A 172 13.35 -2.23 -11.96
CA TRP A 172 13.45 -2.89 -13.26
C TRP A 172 14.00 -1.98 -14.38
N ALA A 173 14.01 -0.66 -14.19
CA ALA A 173 14.32 0.30 -15.25
C ALA A 173 15.73 0.12 -15.83
N ASP A 174 16.68 -0.37 -15.02
CA ASP A 174 18.09 -0.59 -15.42
C ASP A 174 18.48 -2.08 -15.52
N GLN A 175 17.54 -3.01 -15.32
CA GLN A 175 17.85 -4.44 -15.29
C GLN A 175 17.66 -5.07 -16.68
N SER A 176 18.76 -5.29 -17.40
CA SER A 176 18.73 -6.06 -18.65
C SER A 176 18.37 -7.52 -18.38
N ALA A 177 17.61 -8.15 -19.27
CA ALA A 177 17.29 -9.58 -19.19
C ALA A 177 18.56 -10.47 -19.11
N GLU A 178 19.67 -9.98 -19.66
CA GLU A 178 20.99 -10.61 -19.56
C GLU A 178 21.52 -10.67 -18.13
N ARG A 179 21.36 -9.59 -17.34
CA ARG A 179 21.74 -9.57 -15.91
C ARG A 179 20.91 -10.56 -15.09
N LEU A 180 19.61 -10.62 -15.34
CA LEU A 180 18.74 -11.60 -14.68
C LEU A 180 19.18 -13.04 -15.02
N TYR A 181 19.50 -13.31 -16.29
CA TYR A 181 20.03 -14.61 -16.69
C TYR A 181 21.35 -14.95 -15.99
N THR A 182 22.29 -13.99 -15.88
CA THR A 182 23.55 -14.21 -15.14
C THR A 182 23.31 -14.52 -13.67
N HIS A 183 22.34 -13.86 -13.04
CA HIS A 183 21.95 -14.13 -11.65
C HIS A 183 21.37 -15.51 -11.47
N VAL A 184 20.40 -15.90 -12.31
CA VAL A 184 19.81 -17.24 -12.28
C VAL A 184 20.88 -18.31 -12.51
N ARG A 185 21.84 -18.06 -13.41
CA ARG A 185 22.96 -18.96 -13.65
C ARG A 185 23.89 -19.07 -12.43
N SER A 186 24.22 -17.96 -11.77
CA SER A 186 25.04 -17.95 -10.55
C SER A 186 24.35 -18.74 -9.44
N LEU A 187 23.07 -18.47 -9.19
CA LEU A 187 22.26 -19.17 -8.19
C LEU A 187 22.16 -20.67 -8.47
N ALA A 188 21.99 -21.07 -9.73
CA ALA A 188 21.99 -22.48 -10.10
C ALA A 188 23.35 -23.15 -9.79
N SER A 189 24.46 -22.48 -10.11
CA SER A 189 25.80 -22.98 -9.81
C SER A 189 26.06 -23.07 -8.31
N GLU A 190 25.63 -22.08 -7.52
CA GLU A 190 25.75 -22.08 -6.06
C GLU A 190 24.93 -23.20 -5.42
N ARG A 191 23.68 -23.39 -5.87
CA ARG A 191 22.83 -24.51 -5.45
C ARG A 191 23.53 -25.85 -5.71
N ASP A 192 24.08 -26.03 -6.90
CA ASP A 192 24.76 -27.27 -7.28
C ASP A 192 26.02 -27.50 -6.43
N ASN A 193 26.78 -26.44 -6.12
CA ASN A 193 27.92 -26.47 -5.20
C ASN A 193 27.51 -26.82 -3.76
N LEU A 194 26.40 -26.26 -3.26
CA LEU A 194 25.86 -26.56 -1.93
C LEU A 194 25.42 -28.02 -1.83
N LEU A 195 24.73 -28.53 -2.85
CA LEU A 195 24.36 -29.94 -2.94
C LEU A 195 25.61 -30.84 -2.92
N HIS A 196 26.65 -30.48 -3.66
CA HIS A 196 27.90 -31.24 -3.66
C HIS A 196 28.58 -31.25 -2.28
N LYS A 197 28.69 -30.08 -1.62
CA LYS A 197 29.25 -29.96 -0.26
C LYS A 197 28.45 -30.79 0.75
N TRP A 198 27.13 -30.72 0.68
CA TRP A 198 26.26 -31.49 1.57
C TRP A 198 26.48 -33.00 1.42
N ILE A 199 26.59 -33.50 0.19
CA ILE A 199 26.91 -34.91 -0.08
C ILE A 199 28.29 -35.29 0.47
N THR A 200 29.30 -34.44 0.29
CA THR A 200 30.65 -34.73 0.82
C THR A 200 30.68 -34.73 2.35
N ASP A 201 29.94 -33.86 3.01
CA ASP A 201 29.87 -33.78 4.47
C ASP A 201 29.14 -35.00 5.06
N LEU A 202 28.08 -35.48 4.40
CA LEU A 202 27.37 -36.72 4.76
C LEU A 202 28.25 -37.97 4.64
N ASN A 203 29.20 -37.99 3.70
CA ASN A 203 30.13 -39.10 3.52
C ASN A 203 31.31 -39.10 4.51
N GLN A 204 31.46 -38.05 5.33
CA GLN A 204 32.50 -37.92 6.35
C GLN A 204 31.95 -38.21 7.76
N GLU A 205 31.52 -39.46 8.02
CA GLU A 205 31.30 -39.90 9.42
C GLU A 205 32.64 -40.06 10.17
N PRO A 206 32.70 -39.77 11.49
CA PRO A 206 33.92 -39.91 12.27
C PRO A 206 34.21 -41.40 12.55
N ASN A 207 35.22 -41.96 11.87
CA ASN A 207 35.78 -43.27 12.18
C ASN A 207 36.36 -43.31 13.60
N VAL A 208 35.65 -43.95 14.53
CA VAL A 208 36.16 -44.26 15.87
C VAL A 208 37.16 -45.41 15.75
N SER A 209 38.44 -45.08 15.90
CA SER A 209 39.57 -46.01 15.84
C SER A 209 39.63 -46.93 17.08
N ASN A 210 39.33 -48.22 16.88
CA ASN A 210 39.54 -49.30 17.86
C ASN A 210 41.02 -49.72 17.93
N SER A 211 41.62 -49.64 19.11
CA SER A 211 42.95 -50.17 19.42
C SER A 211 42.87 -51.60 19.99
N ASN A 212 43.56 -52.53 19.33
CA ASN A 212 43.78 -53.91 19.79
C ASN A 212 44.95 -53.98 20.77
N ILE A 213 44.80 -54.67 21.92
CA ILE A 213 45.91 -55.25 22.69
C ILE A 213 45.49 -56.63 23.25
N THR A 214 46.36 -57.62 23.06
CA THR A 214 46.30 -59.04 23.46
C THR A 214 47.02 -59.31 24.79
N PHE A 215 46.51 -60.10 25.75
CA PHE A 215 47.32 -60.76 26.80
C PHE A 215 46.63 -61.97 27.52
N GLU A 216 46.77 -63.18 26.98
CA GLU A 216 46.14 -64.44 27.45
C GLU A 216 46.52 -64.87 28.89
N GLY A 217 45.50 -65.21 29.70
CA GLY A 217 45.65 -66.04 30.90
C GLY A 217 44.71 -65.73 32.06
N VAL A 218 44.50 -64.45 32.39
CA VAL A 218 43.49 -63.95 33.37
C VAL A 218 42.28 -63.33 32.66
N GLU A 219 42.42 -63.15 31.35
CA GLU A 219 41.48 -62.54 30.42
C GLU A 219 40.12 -63.23 30.29
N SER A 220 39.95 -64.51 30.61
CA SER A 220 38.66 -65.17 30.39
C SER A 220 37.53 -64.54 31.22
N ASN A 221 37.81 -64.16 32.48
CA ASN A 221 36.82 -63.52 33.35
C ASN A 221 36.70 -62.03 33.06
N HIS A 222 37.81 -61.35 32.73
CA HIS A 222 37.80 -59.93 32.35
C HIS A 222 37.05 -59.72 31.02
N ARG A 223 37.31 -60.54 30.00
CA ARG A 223 36.59 -60.56 28.72
C ARG A 223 35.13 -60.92 28.88
N ALA A 224 34.77 -61.80 29.83
CA ALA A 224 33.38 -62.10 30.12
C ALA A 224 32.64 -60.89 30.73
N VAL A 225 33.29 -60.13 31.62
CA VAL A 225 32.75 -58.88 32.18
C VAL A 225 32.66 -57.80 31.12
N GLU A 226 33.69 -57.63 30.28
CA GLU A 226 33.66 -56.68 29.16
C GLU A 226 32.58 -57.05 28.15
N LEU A 227 32.42 -58.33 27.81
CA LEU A 227 31.35 -58.80 26.93
C LEU A 227 29.97 -58.55 27.56
N ALA A 228 29.83 -58.71 28.88
CA ALA A 228 28.60 -58.36 29.60
C ALA A 228 28.33 -56.85 29.58
N ASP A 229 29.35 -56.00 29.76
CA ASP A 229 29.25 -54.53 29.67
C ASP A 229 28.89 -54.10 28.24
N MET A 230 29.56 -54.65 27.22
CA MET A 230 29.23 -54.39 25.82
C MET A 230 27.81 -54.86 25.47
N LYS A 231 27.36 -55.99 26.03
CA LYS A 231 25.98 -56.48 25.86
C LYS A 231 24.97 -55.61 26.61
N ALA A 232 25.32 -55.03 27.75
CA ALA A 232 24.48 -54.07 28.47
C ALA A 232 24.36 -52.74 27.70
N ARG A 233 25.48 -52.22 27.20
CA ARG A 233 25.52 -51.04 26.32
C ARG A 233 24.71 -51.25 25.04
N LEU A 234 24.81 -52.43 24.42
CA LEU A 234 24.00 -52.77 23.24
C LEU A 234 22.50 -52.77 23.54
N ARG A 235 22.08 -53.29 24.70
CA ARG A 235 20.66 -53.23 25.13
C ARG A 235 20.21 -51.80 25.37
N LYS A 236 21.05 -51.00 26.05
CA LYS A 236 20.77 -49.58 26.29
C LYS A 236 20.63 -48.81 24.98
N GLN A 237 21.55 -49.01 24.03
CA GLN A 237 21.49 -48.37 22.71
C GLN A 237 20.26 -48.80 21.91
N ARG A 238 19.82 -50.06 22.04
CA ARG A 238 18.57 -50.53 21.40
C ARG A 238 17.34 -49.84 21.99
N GLN A 239 17.28 -49.72 23.32
CA GLN A 239 16.19 -49.01 23.99
C GLN A 239 16.19 -47.52 23.62
N GLU A 240 17.35 -46.86 23.65
CA GLU A 240 17.48 -45.45 23.22
C GLU A 240 17.07 -45.25 21.75
N LEU A 241 17.31 -46.25 20.89
CA LEU A 241 16.87 -46.23 19.49
C LEU A 241 15.36 -46.42 19.35
N GLU A 242 14.77 -47.30 20.16
CA GLU A 242 13.32 -47.54 20.20
C GLU A 242 12.57 -46.29 20.69
N GLU A 243 13.02 -45.69 21.79
CA GLU A 243 12.48 -44.43 22.33
C GLU A 243 12.59 -43.29 21.30
N LYS A 244 13.75 -43.15 20.63
CA LYS A 244 13.90 -42.16 19.55
C LYS A 244 13.00 -42.45 18.35
N SER A 245 12.73 -43.73 18.04
CA SER A 245 11.85 -44.10 16.94
C SER A 245 10.39 -43.77 17.22
N GLU A 246 9.96 -43.91 18.48
CA GLU A 246 8.62 -43.53 18.95
C GLU A 246 8.42 -42.01 18.92
N ILE A 247 9.36 -41.23 19.48
CA ILE A 247 9.33 -39.76 19.42
C ILE A 247 9.31 -39.28 17.96
N LEU A 248 10.08 -39.93 17.08
CA LEU A 248 10.10 -39.57 15.67
C LEU A 248 8.76 -39.86 14.98
N ALA A 249 8.04 -40.92 15.37
CA ALA A 249 6.71 -41.21 14.88
C ALA A 249 5.70 -40.14 15.34
N GLU A 250 5.73 -39.75 16.62
CA GLU A 250 4.89 -38.67 17.16
C GLU A 250 5.14 -37.34 16.44
N CYS A 251 6.41 -36.94 16.26
CA CYS A 251 6.75 -35.73 15.52
C CYS A 251 6.30 -35.77 14.05
N ARG A 252 6.27 -36.96 13.42
CA ARG A 252 5.74 -37.11 12.06
C ARG A 252 4.24 -36.91 12.02
N GLU A 253 3.49 -37.46 12.97
CA GLU A 253 2.04 -37.27 13.07
C GLU A 253 1.69 -35.80 13.33
N GLU A 254 2.43 -35.12 14.22
CA GLU A 254 2.27 -33.67 14.46
C GLU A 254 2.54 -32.85 13.19
N LEU A 255 3.57 -33.21 12.42
CA LEU A 255 3.90 -32.57 11.15
C LEU A 255 2.80 -32.79 10.09
N GLU A 256 2.26 -34.01 9.99
CA GLU A 256 1.14 -34.32 9.10
C GLU A 256 -0.11 -33.52 9.47
N HIS A 257 -0.43 -33.44 10.77
CA HIS A 257 -1.53 -32.62 11.26
C HIS A 257 -1.33 -31.12 10.95
N ALA A 258 -0.14 -30.59 11.18
CA ALA A 258 0.19 -29.21 10.84
C ALA A 258 0.08 -28.93 9.33
N ASN A 259 0.51 -29.88 8.48
CA ASN A 259 0.37 -29.77 7.03
C ASN A 259 -1.10 -29.77 6.58
N MET A 260 -1.96 -30.59 7.19
CA MET A 260 -3.39 -30.58 6.91
C MET A 260 -4.04 -29.24 7.29
N LEU A 261 -3.71 -28.70 8.46
CA LEU A 261 -4.22 -27.40 8.90
C LEU A 261 -3.75 -26.27 7.97
N LEU A 262 -2.47 -26.29 7.58
CA LEU A 262 -1.91 -25.32 6.65
C LEU A 262 -2.57 -25.39 5.27
N SER A 263 -2.87 -26.59 4.77
CA SER A 263 -3.63 -26.75 3.53
C SER A 263 -5.04 -26.20 3.64
N LYS A 264 -5.71 -26.41 4.78
CA LYS A 264 -7.06 -25.88 5.03
C LYS A 264 -7.06 -24.35 5.07
N LEU A 265 -6.13 -23.74 5.82
CA LEU A 265 -5.99 -22.29 5.90
C LEU A 265 -5.63 -21.67 4.55
N LYS A 266 -4.81 -22.34 3.73
CA LYS A 266 -4.53 -21.88 2.36
C LYS A 266 -5.79 -21.88 1.48
N MET A 267 -6.63 -22.90 1.60
CA MET A 267 -7.90 -22.96 0.87
C MET A 267 -8.86 -21.85 1.33
N GLU A 268 -9.04 -21.70 2.65
CA GLU A 268 -9.88 -20.63 3.23
C GLU A 268 -9.39 -19.24 2.81
N ASN A 269 -8.08 -18.99 2.79
CA ASN A 269 -7.50 -17.74 2.31
C ASN A 269 -7.81 -17.51 0.82
N SER A 270 -7.71 -18.55 -0.01
CA SER A 270 -8.06 -18.46 -1.43
C SER A 270 -9.55 -18.14 -1.66
N ASP A 271 -10.44 -18.73 -0.85
CA ASP A 271 -11.88 -18.45 -0.91
C ASP A 271 -12.19 -17.01 -0.47
N LEU A 272 -11.55 -16.55 0.61
CA LEU A 272 -11.67 -15.17 1.08
C LEU A 272 -11.19 -14.15 0.03
N LEU A 273 -10.12 -14.45 -0.70
CA LEU A 273 -9.65 -13.59 -1.80
C LEU A 273 -10.68 -13.51 -2.94
N VAL A 274 -11.38 -14.61 -3.24
CA VAL A 274 -12.48 -14.60 -4.22
C VAL A 274 -13.65 -13.76 -3.72
N GLU A 275 -14.03 -13.88 -2.46
CA GLU A 275 -15.09 -13.06 -1.86
C GLU A 275 -14.75 -11.57 -1.83
N ILE A 276 -13.50 -11.20 -1.52
CA ILE A 276 -13.01 -9.81 -1.61
C ILE A 276 -13.17 -9.25 -3.03
N ARG A 277 -12.85 -10.05 -4.07
CA ARG A 277 -13.02 -9.64 -5.46
C ARG A 277 -14.49 -9.43 -5.81
N LYS A 278 -15.40 -10.30 -5.38
CA LYS A 278 -16.85 -10.13 -5.56
C LYS A 278 -17.36 -8.87 -4.86
N ALA A 279 -16.95 -8.65 -3.62
CA ALA A 279 -17.34 -7.47 -2.85
C ALA A 279 -16.88 -6.15 -3.52
N LYS A 280 -15.72 -6.16 -4.19
CA LYS A 280 -15.27 -5.01 -4.99
C LYS A 280 -16.20 -4.74 -6.17
N VAL A 281 -16.58 -5.77 -6.93
CA VAL A 281 -17.52 -5.62 -8.06
C VAL A 281 -18.87 -5.07 -7.59
N TYR A 282 -19.41 -5.59 -6.49
CA TYR A 282 -20.67 -5.07 -5.93
C TYR A 282 -20.56 -3.62 -5.46
N ARG A 283 -19.40 -3.19 -4.97
CA ARG A 283 -19.16 -1.78 -4.62
C ARG A 283 -19.19 -0.91 -5.88
N ASP A 284 -18.48 -1.32 -6.93
CA ASP A 284 -18.43 -0.59 -8.19
C ASP A 284 -19.85 -0.47 -8.82
N GLU A 285 -20.65 -1.53 -8.75
CA GLU A 285 -22.05 -1.52 -9.18
C GLU A 285 -22.91 -0.57 -8.33
N ALA A 286 -22.74 -0.58 -7.00
CA ALA A 286 -23.46 0.32 -6.11
C ALA A 286 -23.11 1.80 -6.37
N ASP A 287 -21.84 2.10 -6.64
CA ASP A 287 -21.38 3.44 -6.97
C ASP A 287 -21.95 3.91 -8.32
N ALA A 288 -21.97 3.04 -9.33
CA ALA A 288 -22.61 3.32 -10.63
C ALA A 288 -24.12 3.58 -10.48
N MET A 289 -24.80 2.85 -9.59
CA MET A 289 -26.22 3.08 -9.31
C MET A 289 -26.46 4.39 -8.55
N ARG A 290 -25.56 4.78 -7.63
CA ARG A 290 -25.64 6.07 -6.93
C ARG A 290 -25.51 7.23 -7.91
N GLU A 291 -24.55 7.18 -8.84
CA GLU A 291 -24.37 8.22 -9.85
C GLU A 291 -25.57 8.33 -10.80
N LYS A 292 -26.20 7.19 -11.15
CA LYS A 292 -27.44 7.18 -11.93
C LYS A 292 -28.61 7.82 -11.16
N ALA A 293 -28.74 7.55 -9.87
CA ALA A 293 -29.77 8.15 -9.03
C ALA A 293 -29.59 9.67 -8.93
N GLU A 294 -28.37 10.15 -8.65
CA GLU A 294 -28.10 11.60 -8.61
C GLU A 294 -28.39 12.31 -9.93
N ARG A 295 -28.12 11.64 -11.06
CA ARG A 295 -28.46 12.18 -12.39
C ARG A 295 -29.97 12.23 -12.61
N ALA A 296 -30.72 11.23 -12.13
CA ALA A 296 -32.17 11.23 -12.19
C ALA A 296 -32.76 12.36 -11.35
N ASP A 297 -32.28 12.58 -10.13
CA ASP A 297 -32.73 13.67 -9.25
C ASP A 297 -32.52 15.05 -9.90
N LYS A 298 -31.38 15.26 -10.59
CA LYS A 298 -31.11 16.50 -11.33
C LYS A 298 -32.12 16.72 -12.46
N LEU A 299 -32.38 15.69 -13.26
CA LEU A 299 -33.36 15.74 -14.34
C LEU A 299 -34.79 15.95 -13.82
N GLU A 300 -35.14 15.36 -12.68
CA GLU A 300 -36.44 15.56 -12.05
C GLU A 300 -36.62 17.02 -11.58
N ASN A 301 -35.58 17.61 -10.98
CA ASN A 301 -35.58 19.02 -10.62
C ASN A 301 -35.71 19.96 -11.83
N GLU A 302 -35.03 19.65 -12.93
CA GLU A 302 -35.17 20.39 -14.20
C GLU A 302 -36.59 20.26 -14.76
N ALA A 303 -37.17 19.07 -14.74
CA ALA A 303 -38.54 18.82 -15.17
C ALA A 303 -39.57 19.60 -14.34
N ILE A 304 -39.36 19.73 -13.02
CA ILE A 304 -40.19 20.57 -12.15
C ILE A 304 -40.08 22.04 -12.59
N ARG A 305 -38.88 22.58 -12.78
CA ARG A 305 -38.68 23.97 -13.24
C ARG A 305 -39.32 24.24 -14.60
N TYR A 306 -39.25 23.29 -15.52
CA TYR A 306 -39.91 23.42 -16.82
C TYR A 306 -41.44 23.40 -16.71
N ARG A 307 -42.01 22.62 -15.78
CA ARG A 307 -43.45 22.64 -15.49
C ARG A 307 -43.90 23.98 -14.92
N GLU A 308 -43.15 24.58 -14.02
CA GLU A 308 -43.44 25.93 -13.49
C GLU A 308 -43.41 26.99 -14.59
N ARG A 309 -42.35 26.99 -15.43
CA ARG A 309 -42.24 27.90 -16.57
C ARG A 309 -43.37 27.74 -17.58
N LEU A 310 -43.83 26.51 -17.79
CA LEU A 310 -44.98 26.23 -18.66
C LEU A 310 -46.26 26.82 -18.07
N ALA A 311 -46.48 26.67 -16.76
CA ALA A 311 -47.63 27.26 -16.07
C ALA A 311 -47.64 28.80 -16.17
N ASP A 312 -46.49 29.45 -16.01
CA ASP A 312 -46.36 30.90 -16.21
C ASP A 312 -46.68 31.32 -17.66
N ALA A 313 -46.18 30.56 -18.64
CA ALA A 313 -46.45 30.82 -20.05
C ALA A 313 -47.94 30.69 -20.38
N ASP A 314 -48.60 29.65 -19.84
CA ASP A 314 -50.04 29.46 -19.99
C ASP A 314 -50.84 30.59 -19.34
N PHE A 315 -50.43 31.06 -18.15
CA PHE A 315 -51.02 32.22 -17.50
C PHE A 315 -50.94 33.49 -18.37
N TYR A 316 -49.75 33.81 -18.88
CA TYR A 316 -49.58 34.99 -19.74
C TYR A 316 -50.32 34.87 -21.07
N LYS A 317 -50.41 33.66 -21.64
CA LYS A 317 -51.20 33.41 -22.84
C LYS A 317 -52.67 33.74 -22.62
N VAL A 318 -53.27 33.23 -21.55
CA VAL A 318 -54.66 33.54 -21.18
C VAL A 318 -54.83 35.05 -20.98
N ARG A 319 -53.90 35.69 -20.25
CA ARG A 319 -53.96 37.15 -20.01
C ARG A 319 -53.89 37.97 -21.30
N VAL A 320 -53.09 37.56 -22.27
CA VAL A 320 -52.99 38.22 -23.58
C VAL A 320 -54.29 38.04 -24.37
N ASP A 321 -54.90 36.86 -24.33
CA ASP A 321 -56.17 36.60 -25.02
C ASP A 321 -57.33 37.39 -24.40
N GLU A 322 -57.38 37.52 -23.06
CA GLU A 322 -58.32 38.42 -22.36
C GLU A 322 -58.16 39.88 -22.81
N LEU A 323 -56.92 40.41 -22.78
CA LEU A 323 -56.65 41.78 -23.18
C LEU A 323 -56.97 42.05 -24.67
N ARG A 324 -56.81 41.03 -25.53
CA ARG A 324 -57.20 41.13 -26.94
C ARG A 324 -58.72 41.26 -27.09
N GLU A 325 -59.48 40.51 -26.31
CA GLU A 325 -60.95 40.60 -26.33
C GLU A 325 -61.43 41.92 -25.74
N ASP A 326 -60.87 42.37 -24.61
CA ASP A 326 -61.18 43.69 -24.03
C ASP A 326 -60.90 44.83 -25.04
N ASN A 327 -59.76 44.79 -25.74
CA ASN A 327 -59.45 45.77 -26.78
C ASN A 327 -60.43 45.70 -27.95
N ARG A 328 -60.90 44.51 -28.32
CA ARG A 328 -61.89 44.34 -29.39
C ARG A 328 -63.21 45.02 -29.02
N VAL A 329 -63.72 44.77 -27.81
CA VAL A 329 -64.95 45.39 -27.31
C VAL A 329 -64.80 46.91 -27.21
N LEU A 330 -63.64 47.40 -26.76
CA LEU A 330 -63.35 48.85 -26.73
C LEU A 330 -63.36 49.48 -28.13
N MET A 331 -62.84 48.77 -29.14
CA MET A 331 -62.88 49.24 -30.53
C MET A 331 -64.30 49.27 -31.07
N GLU A 332 -65.10 48.22 -30.83
CA GLU A 332 -66.52 48.17 -31.24
C GLU A 332 -67.35 49.27 -30.57
N THR A 333 -67.12 49.55 -29.29
CA THR A 333 -67.79 50.65 -28.58
C THR A 333 -67.37 52.02 -29.09
N ARG A 334 -66.08 52.21 -29.42
CA ARG A 334 -65.58 53.43 -30.07
C ARG A 334 -66.27 53.66 -31.42
N GLU A 335 -66.32 52.65 -32.28
CA GLU A 335 -66.97 52.73 -33.59
C GLU A 335 -68.47 53.05 -33.48
N MET A 336 -69.16 52.44 -32.51
CA MET A 336 -70.56 52.77 -32.21
C MET A 336 -70.73 54.24 -31.79
N LEU A 337 -69.88 54.75 -30.90
CA LEU A 337 -69.94 56.14 -30.44
C LEU A 337 -69.61 57.12 -31.57
N GLU A 338 -68.62 56.81 -32.41
CA GLU A 338 -68.30 57.57 -33.62
C GLU A 338 -69.51 57.63 -34.57
N ALA A 339 -70.21 56.51 -34.77
CA ALA A 339 -71.43 56.47 -35.59
C ALA A 339 -72.59 57.28 -34.97
N GLN A 340 -72.75 57.24 -33.64
CA GLN A 340 -73.73 58.07 -32.93
C GLN A 340 -73.40 59.57 -33.06
N LEU A 341 -72.13 59.94 -32.92
CA LEU A 341 -71.66 61.32 -33.10
C LEU A 341 -71.93 61.80 -34.53
N ALA A 342 -71.62 60.98 -35.54
CA ALA A 342 -71.90 61.28 -36.94
C ALA A 342 -73.39 61.51 -37.19
N ARG A 343 -74.26 60.64 -36.67
CA ARG A 343 -75.73 60.83 -36.73
C ARG A 343 -76.18 62.12 -36.03
N SER A 344 -75.57 62.48 -34.90
CA SER A 344 -75.89 63.73 -34.21
C SER A 344 -75.48 64.95 -35.02
N ARG A 345 -74.29 64.93 -35.63
CA ARG A 345 -73.82 65.98 -36.54
C ARG A 345 -74.75 66.14 -37.76
N GLN A 346 -75.16 65.04 -38.37
CA GLN A 346 -76.11 65.09 -39.49
C GLN A 346 -77.46 65.69 -39.08
N ARG A 347 -77.96 65.39 -37.87
CA ARG A 347 -79.19 66.03 -37.35
C ARG A 347 -78.99 67.53 -37.12
N THR A 348 -77.86 67.95 -36.57
CA THR A 348 -77.58 69.40 -36.40
C THR A 348 -77.47 70.10 -37.75
N ASP A 349 -76.84 69.49 -38.74
CA ASP A 349 -76.75 70.04 -40.10
C ASP A 349 -78.14 70.20 -40.74
N HIS A 350 -79.03 69.23 -40.51
CA HIS A 350 -80.42 69.31 -40.98
C HIS A 350 -81.22 70.41 -40.27
N VAL A 351 -81.04 70.58 -38.95
CA VAL A 351 -81.66 71.70 -38.21
C VAL A 351 -81.18 73.05 -38.76
N LEU A 352 -79.89 73.20 -39.04
CA LEU A 352 -79.34 74.42 -39.64
C LEU A 352 -79.92 74.69 -41.04
N GLN A 353 -80.14 73.65 -41.85
CA GLN A 353 -80.83 73.78 -43.14
C GLN A 353 -82.27 74.27 -42.97
N LEU A 354 -83.04 73.66 -42.06
CA LEU A 354 -84.40 74.07 -41.76
C LEU A 354 -84.47 75.50 -41.20
N GLU A 355 -83.52 75.91 -40.35
CA GLU A 355 -83.41 77.28 -39.86
C GLU A 355 -83.17 78.29 -41.00
N ALA A 356 -82.31 77.94 -41.96
CA ALA A 356 -82.07 78.74 -43.15
C ALA A 356 -83.33 78.86 -44.02
N GLU A 357 -84.06 77.77 -44.26
CA GLU A 357 -85.34 77.76 -44.99
C GLU A 357 -86.44 78.56 -44.27
N LEU A 358 -86.46 78.50 -42.93
CA LEU A 358 -87.41 79.26 -42.12
C LEU A 358 -87.10 80.77 -42.20
N LEU A 359 -85.81 81.15 -42.18
CA LEU A 359 -85.38 82.53 -42.38
C LEU A 359 -85.76 83.05 -43.78
N THR A 360 -85.57 82.26 -44.84
CA THR A 360 -85.99 82.67 -46.19
C THR A 360 -87.50 82.79 -46.31
N CYS A 361 -88.28 81.87 -45.71
CA CYS A 361 -89.74 82.01 -45.66
C CYS A 361 -90.18 83.26 -44.88
N LYS A 362 -89.54 83.58 -43.75
CA LYS A 362 -89.79 84.82 -43.00
C LYS A 362 -89.47 86.07 -43.83
N GLN A 363 -88.37 86.06 -44.58
CA GLN A 363 -88.04 87.14 -45.52
C GLN A 363 -89.12 87.29 -46.58
N ASN A 364 -89.53 86.20 -47.24
CA ASN A 364 -90.59 86.21 -48.23
C ASN A 364 -91.91 86.75 -47.66
N ILE A 365 -92.30 86.35 -46.44
CA ILE A 365 -93.49 86.88 -45.76
C ILE A 365 -93.36 88.38 -45.50
N ASN A 366 -92.20 88.84 -45.00
CA ASN A 366 -91.95 90.27 -44.81
C ASN A 366 -92.03 91.05 -46.13
N ASP A 367 -91.53 90.48 -47.23
CA ASP A 367 -91.65 91.07 -48.55
C ASP A 367 -93.13 91.15 -49.00
N PHE A 368 -93.92 90.08 -48.78
CA PHE A 368 -95.36 90.10 -49.05
C PHE A 368 -96.13 91.09 -48.17
N THR A 369 -95.80 91.25 -46.89
CA THR A 369 -96.45 92.23 -46.02
C THR A 369 -96.06 93.67 -46.39
N LEU A 370 -94.82 93.90 -46.81
CA LEU A 370 -94.39 95.19 -47.40
C LEU A 370 -95.15 95.51 -48.69
N VAL A 371 -95.31 94.52 -49.59
CA VAL A 371 -96.09 94.67 -50.83
C VAL A 371 -97.57 94.89 -50.55
N SER A 372 -98.15 94.17 -49.58
CA SER A 372 -99.54 94.38 -49.14
C SER A 372 -99.73 95.74 -48.48
N GLY A 373 -98.76 96.21 -47.70
CA GLY A 373 -98.78 97.55 -47.10
C GLY A 373 -98.66 98.65 -48.16
N LEU A 374 -97.84 98.46 -49.19
CA LEU A 374 -97.76 99.35 -50.35
C LEU A 374 -99.07 99.36 -51.15
N LEU A 375 -99.73 98.21 -51.33
CA LEU A 375 -101.04 98.13 -51.98
C LEU A 375 -102.13 98.81 -51.14
N GLN A 376 -102.08 98.71 -49.81
CA GLN A 376 -103.01 99.41 -48.93
C GLN A 376 -102.78 100.93 -48.94
N PHE A 377 -101.53 101.40 -49.14
CA PHE A 377 -101.18 102.80 -49.34
C PHE A 377 -101.56 103.36 -50.73
N ILE A 378 -101.86 102.49 -51.71
CA ILE A 378 -102.34 102.87 -53.05
C ILE A 378 -103.88 102.91 -53.11
N TRP A 379 -104.57 102.32 -52.12
CA TRP A 379 -106.04 102.24 -52.03
C TRP A 379 -106.67 103.11 -50.93
N GLU A 380 -105.87 103.86 -50.16
CA GLU A 380 -106.26 105.05 -49.39
C GLU A 380 -105.80 106.32 -50.13
#